data_AF-A0AAN0VNA1-F1
#
_entry.id   AF-A0AAN0VNA1-F1
#
_cell.length_a   1.000
_cell.length_b   1.000
_cell.length_c   1.000
_cell.angle_alpha   90.00
_cell.angle_beta   90.00
_cell.angle_gamma   90.00
#
_symmetry.space_group_name_H-M   'P 1'
#
loop_
_entity.id
_entity.type
_entity.pdbx_description
1 polymer ?
#
loop_
_entity_poly.entity_id
_entity_poly.type
_entity_poly.pdbx_seq_one_letter_code
_entity_poly.pdbx_strand_id
1 'polypeptide(L)'
;MPDLSNYTGNPPNAFALSVIHALEAAGFTIAPTMQGPNDQRKTLRITWRGVHVGNMHEDLWGHNPPYACLYRFEKKRAKAPPNFDKAEFALQHGCDPNLLQVNSDYSGSYLWVQDEATCLLLMQDWARKIDEENRLESDWSEPELRASVVAYLDMARRLRNGQSVVKKQVYRDLSARIGRSEKSCEYRMQNISHVLALMGRDWIPGLPPAKNVGVRVTAQIETLICELEGRHEPPRATEAATVAKLRKTLKQRPAGSKTPQKTTSTTTSIVRDPQVKAWVLERANGICEACDRPAPFIGADGFPFLEVHHLRRLADNGSDRPENAVAVCPNCHRRLHFSENARAYRETLYGKVSELVRE
;
A
#
# COMPACT_ATOMS: atom_id res chain seq x y z
N MET A 1 14.96 20.13 -18.03
CA MET A 1 15.82 19.30 -18.91
C MET A 1 16.01 17.94 -18.27
N PRO A 2 15.50 16.87 -18.90
CA PRO A 2 15.58 15.52 -18.39
C PRO A 2 17.03 14.99 -18.45
N ASP A 3 17.38 14.08 -17.54
CA ASP A 3 18.64 13.33 -17.63
C ASP A 3 18.57 12.38 -18.83
N LEU A 4 19.35 12.68 -19.87
CA LEU A 4 19.42 11.92 -21.12
C LEU A 4 20.57 10.92 -21.14
N SER A 5 21.22 10.63 -20.01
CA SER A 5 22.37 9.71 -19.92
C SER A 5 22.13 8.31 -20.52
N ASN A 6 20.88 7.84 -20.55
CA ASN A 6 20.48 6.53 -21.11
C ASN A 6 19.71 6.62 -22.44
N TYR A 7 19.59 7.82 -23.02
CA TYR A 7 18.92 8.05 -24.30
C TYR A 7 19.91 7.86 -25.45
N THR A 8 19.55 7.04 -26.44
CA THR A 8 20.44 6.68 -27.56
C THR A 8 19.97 7.21 -28.92
N GLY A 9 18.91 8.02 -28.94
CA GLY A 9 18.43 8.68 -30.15
C GLY A 9 19.13 10.01 -30.43
N ASN A 10 18.75 10.65 -31.53
CA ASN A 10 19.11 12.00 -31.90
C ASN A 10 18.68 12.98 -30.80
N PRO A 11 19.53 13.96 -30.45
CA PRO A 11 19.20 14.96 -29.44
C PRO A 11 17.86 15.66 -29.76
N PRO A 12 17.02 15.95 -28.75
CA PRO A 12 15.80 16.71 -28.94
C PRO A 12 16.08 18.05 -29.62
N ASN A 13 15.38 18.34 -30.72
CA ASN A 13 15.48 19.62 -31.41
C ASN A 13 14.74 20.74 -30.64
N ALA A 14 14.83 21.99 -31.11
CA ALA A 14 14.23 23.14 -30.42
C ALA A 14 12.73 22.97 -30.12
N PHE A 15 11.98 22.37 -31.05
CA PHE A 15 10.56 22.08 -30.87
C PHE A 15 10.33 21.04 -29.76
N ALA A 16 11.04 19.91 -29.81
CA ALA A 16 10.95 18.88 -28.78
C ALA A 16 11.30 19.39 -27.38
N LEU A 17 12.33 20.26 -27.29
CA LEU A 17 12.73 20.89 -26.03
C LEU A 17 11.65 21.82 -25.48
N SER A 18 10.96 22.57 -26.34
CA SER A 18 9.82 23.41 -25.95
C SER A 18 8.71 22.58 -25.31
N VAL A 19 8.30 21.49 -25.98
CA VAL A 19 7.28 20.55 -25.46
C VAL A 19 7.71 19.93 -24.13
N ILE A 20 8.98 19.52 -24.01
CA ILE A 20 9.52 18.94 -22.77
C ILE A 20 9.40 19.96 -21.62
N HIS A 21 9.82 21.20 -21.84
CA HIS A 21 9.75 22.23 -20.81
C HIS A 21 8.31 22.56 -20.41
N ALA A 22 7.38 22.64 -21.37
CA ALA A 22 5.97 22.88 -21.08
C ALA A 22 5.37 21.77 -20.20
N LEU A 23 5.67 20.51 -20.52
CA LEU A 23 5.22 19.35 -19.75
C LEU A 23 5.88 19.30 -18.36
N GLU A 24 7.19 19.54 -18.24
CA GLU A 24 7.89 19.61 -16.95
C GLU A 24 7.31 20.74 -16.07
N ALA A 25 7.03 21.92 -16.64
CA ALA A 25 6.42 23.05 -15.95
C ALA A 25 4.99 22.74 -15.47
N ALA A 26 4.24 21.93 -16.22
CA ALA A 26 2.93 21.42 -15.82
C ALA A 26 3.00 20.25 -14.82
N GLY A 27 4.20 19.81 -14.41
CA GLY A 27 4.43 18.80 -13.38
C GLY A 27 4.59 17.36 -13.89
N PHE A 28 4.67 17.15 -15.21
CA PHE A 28 4.97 15.83 -15.77
C PHE A 28 6.45 15.50 -15.60
N THR A 29 6.75 14.21 -15.48
CA THR A 29 8.12 13.72 -15.50
C THR A 29 8.43 13.09 -16.85
N ILE A 30 9.50 13.56 -17.48
CA ILE A 30 10.01 13.03 -18.75
C ILE A 30 11.33 12.32 -18.50
N ALA A 31 11.46 11.07 -18.94
CA ALA A 31 12.68 10.28 -18.74
C ALA A 31 12.89 9.25 -19.86
N PRO A 32 14.15 8.92 -20.22
CA PRO A 32 14.43 7.85 -21.16
C PRO A 32 14.03 6.49 -20.61
N THR A 33 13.79 5.54 -21.51
CA THR A 33 13.51 4.15 -21.13
C THR A 33 14.79 3.47 -20.58
N MET A 34 14.72 3.02 -19.32
CA MET A 34 15.87 2.44 -18.58
C MET A 34 16.26 1.01 -18.97
N GLN A 35 15.42 0.30 -19.75
CA GLN A 35 15.61 -1.13 -20.09
C GLN A 35 15.08 -1.41 -21.49
N GLY A 36 15.81 -2.19 -22.29
CA GLY A 36 15.37 -2.66 -23.62
C GLY A 36 16.47 -2.59 -24.69
N PRO A 37 16.20 -3.12 -25.91
CA PRO A 37 17.05 -2.97 -27.10
C PRO A 37 17.28 -1.49 -27.45
N ASN A 38 18.30 -1.19 -28.25
CA ASN A 38 18.66 0.19 -28.63
C ASN A 38 17.47 1.00 -29.18
N ASP A 39 16.57 0.35 -29.94
CA ASP A 39 15.40 1.03 -30.51
C ASP A 39 14.40 1.53 -29.46
N GLN A 40 14.32 0.88 -28.29
CA GLN A 40 13.47 1.35 -27.20
C GLN A 40 14.10 2.51 -26.40
N ARG A 41 15.42 2.68 -26.48
CA ARG A 41 16.18 3.74 -25.79
C ARG A 41 16.17 5.08 -26.54
N LYS A 42 15.55 5.12 -27.72
CA LYS A 42 15.23 6.32 -28.50
C LYS A 42 13.90 6.98 -28.09
N THR A 43 13.24 6.45 -27.05
CA THR A 43 11.96 6.96 -26.55
C THR A 43 12.09 7.62 -25.18
N LEU A 44 11.57 8.83 -25.05
CA LEU A 44 11.32 9.51 -23.79
C LEU A 44 9.88 9.23 -23.34
N ARG A 45 9.69 8.77 -22.10
CA ARG A 45 8.36 8.51 -21.52
C ARG A 45 7.87 9.74 -20.78
N ILE A 46 6.60 10.09 -21.01
CA ILE A 46 5.87 11.11 -20.27
C ILE A 46 5.09 10.40 -19.17
N THR A 47 5.30 10.81 -17.91
CA THR A 47 4.62 10.20 -16.76
C THR A 47 4.00 11.25 -15.84
N TRP A 48 2.85 10.91 -15.26
CA TRP A 48 2.17 11.68 -14.22
C TRP A 48 2.01 10.82 -12.97
N ARG A 49 2.57 11.25 -11.84
CA ARG A 49 2.58 10.48 -10.57
C ARG A 49 3.04 9.01 -10.73
N GLY A 50 3.99 8.78 -11.66
CA GLY A 50 4.52 7.46 -11.99
C GLY A 50 3.65 6.62 -12.94
N VAL A 51 2.48 7.12 -13.35
CA VAL A 51 1.65 6.51 -14.41
C VAL A 51 2.15 7.00 -15.76
N HIS A 52 2.39 6.08 -16.68
CA HIS A 52 2.90 6.39 -18.02
C HIS A 52 1.77 6.78 -18.97
N VAL A 53 1.79 8.02 -19.46
CA VAL A 53 0.67 8.67 -20.20
C VAL A 53 0.99 9.02 -21.65
N GLY A 54 2.26 8.97 -22.06
CA GLY A 54 2.65 9.28 -23.43
C GLY A 54 4.11 8.99 -23.71
N ASN A 55 4.52 9.12 -24.96
CA ASN A 55 5.90 8.95 -25.39
C ASN A 55 6.32 10.10 -26.33
N MET A 56 7.60 10.42 -26.35
CA MET A 56 8.24 11.22 -27.38
C MET A 56 9.36 10.38 -28.00
N HIS A 57 9.31 10.19 -29.31
CA HIS A 57 10.32 9.44 -30.07
C HIS A 57 11.09 10.39 -30.97
N GLU A 58 12.37 10.11 -31.23
CA GLU A 58 13.21 10.96 -32.10
C GLU A 58 12.58 11.24 -33.47
N ASP A 59 11.91 10.23 -34.04
CA ASP A 59 11.31 10.33 -35.38
C ASP A 59 10.17 11.35 -35.42
N LEU A 60 9.49 11.62 -34.30
CA LEU A 60 8.35 12.54 -34.26
C LEU A 60 8.75 13.98 -34.61
N TRP A 61 9.96 14.39 -34.23
CA TRP A 61 10.37 15.79 -34.27
C TRP A 61 10.96 16.22 -35.61
N GLY A 62 11.34 15.26 -36.46
CA GLY A 62 11.93 15.49 -37.78
C GLY A 62 10.91 15.63 -38.91
N HIS A 63 9.62 15.38 -38.64
CA HIS A 63 8.56 15.54 -39.63
C HIS A 63 8.29 17.02 -39.94
N ASN A 64 7.72 17.27 -41.13
CA ASN A 64 7.20 18.57 -41.52
C ASN A 64 5.70 18.47 -41.83
N PRO A 65 4.81 18.93 -40.94
CA PRO A 65 5.09 19.55 -39.62
C PRO A 65 5.52 18.53 -38.54
N PRO A 66 6.19 18.96 -37.45
CA PRO A 66 6.67 18.06 -36.40
C PRO A 66 5.54 17.60 -35.46
N TYR A 67 5.76 16.46 -34.80
CA TYR A 67 4.84 15.90 -33.81
C TYR A 67 5.42 16.00 -32.39
N ALA A 68 4.62 16.45 -31.44
CA ALA A 68 5.02 16.66 -30.06
C ALA A 68 5.12 15.34 -29.28
N CYS A 69 4.11 14.46 -29.41
CA CYS A 69 4.10 13.19 -28.71
C CYS A 69 3.25 12.11 -29.42
N LEU A 70 3.45 10.88 -28.97
CA LEU A 70 2.55 9.76 -29.18
C LEU A 70 1.66 9.65 -27.94
N TYR A 71 0.35 9.87 -28.14
CA TYR A 71 -0.67 9.83 -27.11
C TYR A 71 -1.03 8.39 -26.73
N ARG A 72 -1.30 8.17 -25.44
CA ARG A 72 -1.67 6.86 -24.91
C ARG A 72 -3.16 6.79 -24.59
N PHE A 73 -3.83 5.71 -25.00
CA PHE A 73 -5.26 5.51 -24.70
C PHE A 73 -5.53 4.79 -23.37
N GLU A 74 -4.64 3.89 -22.93
CA GLU A 74 -4.85 3.09 -21.71
C GLU A 74 -3.56 2.88 -20.92
N LYS A 75 -3.63 2.73 -19.59
CA LYS A 75 -2.47 2.53 -18.67
C LYS A 75 -1.45 1.46 -19.11
N LYS A 76 -1.88 0.45 -19.89
CA LYS A 76 -1.05 -0.68 -20.33
C LYS A 76 -0.76 -0.70 -21.84
N ARG A 77 -1.40 0.14 -22.66
CA ARG A 77 -1.23 0.15 -24.13
C ARG A 77 -1.19 1.56 -24.71
N ALA A 78 -0.33 1.76 -25.71
CA ALA A 78 -0.23 3.01 -26.46
C ALA A 78 -1.11 3.03 -27.72
N LYS A 79 -1.89 1.98 -27.96
CA LYS A 79 -2.64 1.80 -29.20
C LYS A 79 -4.01 2.47 -29.13
N ALA A 80 -4.41 3.09 -30.23
CA ALA A 80 -5.78 3.50 -30.45
C ALA A 80 -6.70 2.26 -30.52
N PRO A 81 -7.95 2.37 -30.02
CA PRO A 81 -8.93 1.30 -30.14
C PRO A 81 -9.27 1.01 -31.61
N PRO A 82 -9.72 -0.21 -31.97
CA PRO A 82 -9.98 -0.60 -33.37
C PRO A 82 -10.96 0.30 -34.13
N ASN A 83 -11.90 0.97 -33.43
CA ASN A 83 -12.89 1.87 -34.01
C ASN A 83 -12.65 3.33 -33.58
N PHE A 84 -11.39 3.74 -33.44
CA PHE A 84 -11.04 5.09 -33.00
C PHE A 84 -11.48 6.15 -34.03
N ASP A 85 -12.40 7.02 -33.65
CA ASP A 85 -12.77 8.20 -34.43
C ASP A 85 -11.98 9.43 -33.93
N LYS A 86 -11.13 9.95 -34.82
CA LYS A 86 -10.27 11.10 -34.54
C LYS A 86 -11.07 12.39 -34.35
N ALA A 87 -12.13 12.59 -35.14
CA ALA A 87 -12.93 13.81 -35.09
C ALA A 87 -13.77 13.86 -33.81
N GLU A 88 -14.35 12.72 -33.42
CA GLU A 88 -15.07 12.59 -32.15
C GLU A 88 -14.14 12.82 -30.95
N PHE A 89 -12.94 12.22 -30.97
CA PHE A 89 -11.94 12.42 -29.92
C PHE A 89 -11.51 13.89 -29.81
N ALA A 90 -11.24 14.55 -30.94
CA ALA A 90 -10.85 15.95 -30.95
C ALA A 90 -11.96 16.85 -30.35
N LEU A 91 -13.21 16.59 -30.72
CA LEU A 91 -14.37 17.28 -30.16
C LEU A 91 -14.50 17.06 -28.64
N GLN A 92 -14.35 15.81 -28.18
CA GLN A 92 -14.43 15.46 -26.76
C GLN A 92 -13.36 16.18 -25.92
N HIS A 93 -12.16 16.33 -26.48
CA HIS A 93 -11.01 16.92 -25.79
C HIS A 93 -10.82 18.42 -26.07
N GLY A 94 -11.68 19.02 -26.91
CA GLY A 94 -11.62 20.44 -27.24
C GLY A 94 -10.38 20.85 -28.03
N CYS A 95 -9.88 19.98 -28.91
CA CYS A 95 -8.75 20.27 -29.80
C CYS A 95 -9.11 20.20 -31.30
N ASP A 96 -8.23 20.73 -32.14
CA ASP A 96 -8.40 20.67 -33.60
C ASP A 96 -8.04 19.26 -34.12
N PRO A 97 -8.95 18.55 -34.82
CA PRO A 97 -8.67 17.23 -35.37
C PRO A 97 -7.55 17.21 -36.43
N ASN A 98 -7.21 18.36 -37.03
CA ASN A 98 -6.10 18.46 -37.98
C ASN A 98 -4.74 18.38 -37.30
N LEU A 99 -4.67 18.69 -36.00
CA LEU A 99 -3.45 18.56 -35.19
C LEU A 99 -3.26 17.13 -34.67
N LEU A 100 -4.13 16.20 -35.06
CA LEU A 100 -4.07 14.80 -34.70
C LEU A 100 -3.81 13.95 -35.94
N GLN A 101 -2.90 12.98 -35.83
CA GLN A 101 -2.61 12.02 -36.89
C GLN A 101 -2.70 10.60 -36.36
N VAL A 102 -3.52 9.76 -36.99
CA VAL A 102 -3.54 8.33 -36.72
C VAL A 102 -2.50 7.67 -37.63
N ASN A 103 -1.57 6.95 -37.03
CA ASN A 103 -0.55 6.19 -37.74
C ASN A 103 -0.68 4.70 -37.40
N SER A 104 -0.67 3.83 -38.40
CA SER A 104 -0.87 2.39 -38.19
C SER A 104 0.30 1.60 -38.77
N ASP A 105 0.77 0.63 -38.00
CA ASP A 105 1.77 -0.35 -38.43
C ASP A 105 1.28 -1.78 -38.14
N TYR A 106 2.15 -2.78 -38.36
CA TYR A 106 1.84 -4.18 -38.09
C TYR A 106 1.54 -4.48 -36.61
N SER A 107 1.94 -3.58 -35.71
CA SER A 107 1.71 -3.69 -34.28
C SER A 107 0.39 -3.05 -33.88
N GLY A 108 -0.10 -2.01 -34.57
CA GLY A 108 -1.42 -1.43 -34.37
C GLY A 108 -1.49 0.06 -34.75
N SER A 109 -2.60 0.70 -34.38
CA SER A 109 -2.81 2.12 -34.62
C SER A 109 -2.40 2.97 -33.42
N TYR A 110 -1.84 4.14 -33.66
CA TYR A 110 -1.32 5.08 -32.67
C TYR A 110 -1.76 6.49 -33.00
N LEU A 111 -1.95 7.32 -31.97
CA LEU A 111 -2.31 8.72 -32.14
C LEU A 111 -1.08 9.60 -31.92
N TRP A 112 -0.64 10.29 -32.97
CA TRP A 112 0.39 11.31 -32.90
C TRP A 112 -0.27 12.68 -32.77
N VAL A 113 0.27 13.48 -31.86
CA VAL A 113 -0.24 14.82 -31.53
C VAL A 113 0.73 15.86 -32.05
N GLN A 114 0.24 16.77 -32.87
CA GLN A 114 0.98 17.93 -33.35
C GLN A 114 0.95 19.03 -32.29
N ASP A 115 1.94 19.92 -32.38
CA ASP A 115 2.09 21.14 -31.57
C ASP A 115 2.16 20.96 -30.03
N GLU A 116 2.63 22.00 -29.36
CA GLU A 116 2.83 22.01 -27.91
C GLU A 116 1.51 22.15 -27.13
N ALA A 117 0.60 23.01 -27.60
CA ALA A 117 -0.62 23.34 -26.89
C ALA A 117 -1.59 22.15 -26.85
N THR A 118 -1.77 21.46 -27.99
CA THR A 118 -2.60 20.26 -28.07
C THR A 118 -2.01 19.12 -27.25
N CYS A 119 -0.68 18.95 -27.27
CA CYS A 119 0.01 18.00 -26.40
C CYS A 119 -0.26 18.27 -24.93
N LEU A 120 -0.08 19.51 -24.48
CA LEU A 120 -0.27 19.89 -23.07
C LEU A 120 -1.71 19.69 -22.62
N LEU A 121 -2.69 20.09 -23.44
CA LEU A 121 -4.12 19.91 -23.19
C LEU A 121 -4.46 18.42 -22.96
N LEU A 122 -4.04 17.55 -23.87
CA LEU A 122 -4.32 16.12 -23.79
C LEU A 122 -3.61 15.44 -22.61
N MET A 123 -2.39 15.87 -22.28
CA MET A 123 -1.65 15.36 -21.13
C MET A 123 -2.29 15.81 -19.81
N GLN A 124 -2.73 17.07 -19.71
CA GLN A 124 -3.44 17.59 -18.54
C GLN A 124 -4.78 16.89 -18.32
N ASP A 125 -5.52 16.55 -19.38
CA ASP A 125 -6.72 15.72 -19.25
C ASP A 125 -6.39 14.32 -18.68
N TRP A 126 -5.28 13.72 -19.12
CA TRP A 126 -4.75 12.49 -18.52
C TRP A 126 -4.41 12.66 -17.04
N ALA A 127 -3.72 13.74 -16.68
CA ALA A 127 -3.36 14.03 -15.30
C ALA A 127 -4.61 14.18 -14.42
N ARG A 128 -5.63 14.91 -14.92
CA ARG A 128 -6.93 15.04 -14.26
C ARG A 128 -7.61 13.69 -14.08
N LYS A 129 -7.68 12.85 -15.12
CA LYS A 129 -8.26 11.50 -15.04
C LYS A 129 -7.51 10.60 -14.05
N ILE A 130 -6.18 10.66 -14.03
CA ILE A 130 -5.36 9.92 -13.06
C ILE A 130 -5.61 10.43 -11.64
N ASP A 131 -5.74 11.74 -11.46
CA ASP A 131 -6.00 12.33 -10.15
C ASP A 131 -7.41 12.02 -9.66
N GLU A 132 -8.40 12.01 -10.55
CA GLU A 132 -9.77 11.55 -10.29
C GLU A 132 -9.81 10.06 -9.98
N GLU A 133 -9.16 9.21 -10.76
CA GLU A 133 -9.06 7.77 -10.47
C GLU A 133 -8.33 7.49 -9.17
N ASN A 134 -7.26 8.23 -8.83
CA ASN A 134 -6.59 8.10 -7.53
C ASN A 134 -7.50 8.59 -6.39
N ARG A 135 -8.35 9.59 -6.66
CA ARG A 135 -9.39 10.05 -5.72
C ARG A 135 -10.51 9.01 -5.57
N LEU A 136 -10.86 8.29 -6.63
CA LEU A 136 -11.79 7.15 -6.63
C LEU A 136 -11.13 5.87 -6.07
N GLU A 137 -9.82 5.68 -6.11
CA GLU A 137 -9.12 4.65 -5.33
C GLU A 137 -9.11 5.02 -3.83
N SER A 138 -9.29 6.31 -3.52
CA SER A 138 -9.69 6.80 -2.20
C SER A 138 -11.21 6.83 -2.00
N ASP A 139 -11.97 5.98 -2.73
CA ASP A 139 -13.44 6.02 -2.86
C ASP A 139 -14.21 6.05 -1.55
N TRP A 140 -13.61 5.57 -0.47
CA TRP A 140 -14.27 5.48 0.82
C TRP A 140 -14.10 6.79 1.58
N SER A 141 -15.21 7.50 1.72
CA SER A 141 -15.30 8.67 2.58
C SER A 141 -15.03 8.28 4.04
N GLU A 142 -14.62 9.26 4.86
CA GLU A 142 -14.37 9.02 6.29
C GLU A 142 -15.60 8.46 7.02
N PRO A 143 -16.85 8.92 6.77
CA PRO A 143 -18.04 8.29 7.33
C PRO A 143 -18.22 6.82 6.95
N GLU A 144 -17.96 6.44 5.69
CA GLU A 144 -18.06 5.04 5.25
C GLU A 144 -16.97 4.16 5.89
N LEU A 145 -15.74 4.68 6.00
CA LEU A 145 -14.64 3.99 6.68
C LEU A 145 -14.96 3.81 8.16
N ARG A 146 -15.36 4.88 8.85
CA ARG A 146 -15.76 4.84 10.27
C ARG A 146 -16.89 3.85 10.50
N ALA A 147 -17.94 3.89 9.68
CA ALA A 147 -19.05 2.94 9.72
C ALA A 147 -18.58 1.48 9.61
N SER A 148 -17.60 1.23 8.74
CA SER A 148 -17.02 -0.10 8.54
C SER A 148 -16.17 -0.55 9.73
N VAL A 149 -15.32 0.34 10.27
CA VAL A 149 -14.49 0.03 11.46
C VAL A 149 -15.38 -0.22 12.68
N VAL A 150 -16.43 0.58 12.90
CA VAL A 150 -17.42 0.36 13.97
C VAL A 150 -18.06 -1.02 13.83
N ALA A 151 -18.54 -1.38 12.64
CA ALA A 151 -19.15 -2.69 12.41
C ALA A 151 -18.15 -3.84 12.64
N TYR A 152 -16.90 -3.68 12.21
CA TYR A 152 -15.85 -4.66 12.43
C TYR A 152 -15.55 -4.85 13.93
N LEU A 153 -15.35 -3.76 14.68
CA LEU A 153 -15.03 -3.79 16.10
C LEU A 153 -16.20 -4.35 16.92
N ASP A 154 -17.45 -4.03 16.56
CA ASP A 154 -18.63 -4.64 17.19
C ASP A 154 -18.68 -6.15 16.95
N MET A 155 -18.49 -6.61 15.71
CA MET A 155 -18.41 -8.04 15.41
C MET A 155 -17.30 -8.73 16.23
N ALA A 156 -16.11 -8.12 16.28
CA ALA A 156 -14.99 -8.66 17.05
C ALA A 156 -15.33 -8.76 18.54
N ARG A 157 -15.95 -7.72 19.11
CA ARG A 157 -16.41 -7.70 20.52
C ARG A 157 -17.43 -8.81 20.80
N ARG A 158 -18.44 -8.96 19.94
CA ARG A 158 -19.49 -9.99 20.09
C ARG A 158 -18.90 -11.40 20.06
N LEU A 159 -18.03 -11.67 19.08
CA LEU A 159 -17.34 -12.95 18.98
C LEU A 159 -16.46 -13.25 20.20
N ARG A 160 -15.73 -12.24 20.72
CA ARG A 160 -14.95 -12.38 21.96
C ARG A 160 -15.81 -12.72 23.18
N ASN A 161 -17.04 -12.22 23.23
CA ASN A 161 -17.99 -12.50 24.31
C ASN A 161 -18.76 -13.83 24.10
N GLY A 162 -18.31 -14.70 23.19
CA GLY A 162 -18.95 -15.98 22.90
C GLY A 162 -20.27 -15.88 22.12
N GLN A 163 -20.62 -14.70 21.61
CA GLN A 163 -21.85 -14.51 20.85
C GLN A 163 -21.66 -14.94 19.40
N SER A 164 -22.68 -15.58 18.83
CA SER A 164 -22.69 -15.89 17.40
C SER A 164 -22.88 -14.61 16.57
N VAL A 165 -22.14 -14.54 15.45
CA VAL A 165 -22.23 -13.42 14.49
C VAL A 165 -22.42 -14.00 13.09
N VAL A 166 -23.58 -13.70 12.48
CA VAL A 166 -23.83 -13.99 11.07
C VAL A 166 -23.25 -12.85 10.24
N LYS A 167 -21.98 -12.99 9.83
CA LYS A 167 -21.23 -11.94 9.11
C LYS A 167 -21.96 -11.38 7.89
N LYS A 168 -22.63 -12.25 7.11
CA LYS A 168 -23.43 -11.83 5.94
C LYS A 168 -24.57 -10.87 6.31
N GLN A 169 -25.12 -10.97 7.51
CA GLN A 169 -26.13 -10.00 7.97
C GLN A 169 -25.47 -8.64 8.23
N VAL A 170 -24.31 -8.61 8.88
CA VAL A 170 -23.57 -7.36 9.12
C VAL A 170 -23.19 -6.67 7.81
N TYR A 171 -22.84 -7.43 6.77
CA TYR A 171 -22.53 -6.85 5.45
C TYR A 171 -23.77 -6.25 4.80
N ARG A 172 -24.94 -6.90 4.93
CA ARG A 172 -26.24 -6.36 4.48
C ARG A 172 -26.61 -5.07 5.19
N ASP A 173 -26.52 -5.07 6.52
CA ASP A 173 -26.88 -3.90 7.33
C ASP A 173 -25.93 -2.73 7.03
N LEU A 174 -24.62 -3.00 6.91
CA LEU A 174 -23.65 -1.99 6.55
C LEU A 174 -23.89 -1.46 5.14
N SER A 175 -24.10 -2.35 4.16
CA SER A 175 -24.39 -2.04 2.76
C SER A 175 -25.59 -1.10 2.64
N ALA A 176 -26.69 -1.41 3.32
CA ALA A 176 -27.89 -0.57 3.35
C ALA A 176 -27.63 0.82 3.94
N ARG A 177 -26.77 0.92 4.97
CA ARG A 177 -26.44 2.18 5.63
C ARG A 177 -25.54 3.10 4.79
N ILE A 178 -24.59 2.53 4.06
CA ILE A 178 -23.54 3.31 3.37
C ILE A 178 -23.71 3.37 1.85
N GLY A 179 -24.72 2.70 1.29
CA GLY A 179 -24.98 2.71 -0.16
C GLY A 179 -23.95 1.94 -1.00
N ARG A 180 -23.21 1.01 -0.40
CA ARG A 180 -22.22 0.15 -1.09
C ARG A 180 -22.76 -1.28 -1.25
N SER A 181 -22.19 -2.08 -2.13
CA SER A 181 -22.56 -3.50 -2.26
C SER A 181 -22.05 -4.34 -1.08
N GLU A 182 -22.77 -5.41 -0.72
CA GLU A 182 -22.35 -6.36 0.32
C GLU A 182 -20.93 -6.90 0.08
N LYS A 183 -20.59 -7.21 -1.18
CA LYS A 183 -19.25 -7.69 -1.56
C LYS A 183 -18.16 -6.66 -1.26
N SER A 184 -18.45 -5.38 -1.48
CA SER A 184 -17.53 -4.28 -1.15
C SER A 184 -17.35 -4.13 0.36
N CYS A 185 -18.45 -4.25 1.12
CA CYS A 185 -18.41 -4.26 2.58
C CYS A 185 -17.58 -5.43 3.13
N GLU A 186 -17.77 -6.64 2.62
CA GLU A 186 -16.96 -7.81 3.00
C GLU A 186 -15.47 -7.58 2.73
N TYR A 187 -15.13 -7.09 1.54
CA TYR A 187 -13.74 -6.81 1.19
C TYR A 187 -13.12 -5.74 2.09
N ARG A 188 -13.90 -4.72 2.48
CA ARG A 188 -13.47 -3.71 3.45
C ARG A 188 -13.17 -4.33 4.82
N MET A 189 -13.94 -5.33 5.27
CA MET A 189 -13.63 -6.06 6.50
C MET A 189 -12.28 -6.78 6.42
N GLN A 190 -11.98 -7.40 5.27
CA GLN A 190 -10.70 -8.06 5.02
C GLN A 190 -9.53 -7.05 4.97
N ASN A 191 -9.75 -5.84 4.45
CA ASN A 191 -8.75 -4.76 4.55
C ASN A 191 -8.52 -4.33 6.00
N ILE A 192 -9.57 -4.23 6.82
CA ILE A 192 -9.43 -3.93 8.26
C ILE A 192 -8.61 -5.04 8.94
N SER A 193 -8.87 -6.31 8.61
CA SER A 193 -8.04 -7.44 9.08
C SER A 193 -6.58 -7.30 8.67
N HIS A 194 -6.30 -6.78 7.48
CA HIS A 194 -4.94 -6.48 7.04
C HIS A 194 -4.28 -5.37 7.86
N VAL A 195 -4.99 -4.27 8.13
CA VAL A 195 -4.46 -3.19 8.98
C VAL A 195 -4.16 -3.71 10.39
N LEU A 196 -5.07 -4.49 10.99
CA LEU A 196 -4.84 -5.13 12.29
C LEU A 196 -3.61 -6.06 12.28
N ALA A 197 -3.43 -6.86 11.23
CA ALA A 197 -2.25 -7.71 11.10
C ALA A 197 -0.94 -6.90 11.01
N LEU A 198 -0.93 -5.77 10.30
CA LEU A 198 0.23 -4.87 10.26
C LEU A 198 0.49 -4.19 11.62
N MET A 199 -0.56 -3.89 12.38
CA MET A 199 -0.46 -3.45 13.78
C MET A 199 0.04 -4.58 14.72
N GLY A 200 0.18 -5.81 14.22
CA GLY A 200 0.58 -6.99 14.99
C GLY A 200 -0.54 -7.53 15.90
N ARG A 201 -1.79 -7.25 15.54
CA ARG A 201 -3.02 -7.64 16.23
C ARG A 201 -3.72 -8.80 15.54
N ASP A 202 -4.56 -9.49 16.31
CA ASP A 202 -5.45 -10.50 15.76
C ASP A 202 -6.63 -9.90 14.99
N TRP A 203 -7.22 -10.72 14.14
CA TRP A 203 -8.35 -10.40 13.29
C TRP A 203 -9.41 -11.51 13.34
N ILE A 204 -10.64 -11.20 12.92
CA ILE A 204 -11.80 -12.09 13.05
C ILE A 204 -11.61 -13.36 12.21
N PRO A 205 -11.68 -14.57 12.77
CA PRO A 205 -11.55 -15.82 12.00
C PRO A 205 -12.52 -15.87 10.81
N GLY A 206 -12.04 -16.26 9.63
CA GLY A 206 -12.81 -16.26 8.40
C GLY A 206 -12.98 -14.88 7.73
N LEU A 207 -12.18 -13.89 8.12
CA LEU A 207 -11.98 -12.62 7.40
C LEU A 207 -10.48 -12.43 7.14
N PRO A 208 -9.90 -13.14 6.16
CA PRO A 208 -8.45 -13.10 5.95
C PRO A 208 -7.96 -11.71 5.54
N PRO A 209 -6.76 -11.29 5.98
CA PRO A 209 -6.12 -10.04 5.56
C PRO A 209 -6.00 -9.85 4.04
N ALA A 210 -6.70 -8.85 3.48
CA ALA A 210 -6.57 -8.46 2.07
C ALA A 210 -5.64 -7.24 1.91
N LYS A 211 -4.54 -7.40 1.17
CA LYS A 211 -3.44 -6.41 1.02
C LYS A 211 -3.77 -5.24 0.08
N ASN A 212 -4.88 -5.27 -0.64
CA ASN A 212 -5.25 -4.24 -1.61
C ASN A 212 -5.85 -3.02 -0.89
N VAL A 213 -5.01 -2.32 -0.12
CA VAL A 213 -5.34 -1.08 0.56
C VAL A 213 -4.15 -0.13 0.46
N GLY A 214 -4.39 1.12 0.05
CA GLY A 214 -3.35 2.13 -0.07
C GLY A 214 -2.85 2.64 1.28
N VAL A 215 -1.70 3.32 1.28
CA VAL A 215 -1.09 3.91 2.49
C VAL A 215 -2.05 4.88 3.20
N ARG A 216 -2.73 5.74 2.44
CA ARG A 216 -3.69 6.72 2.99
C ARG A 216 -4.85 6.04 3.71
N VAL A 217 -5.48 5.06 3.07
CA VAL A 217 -6.63 4.34 3.66
C VAL A 217 -6.18 3.48 4.84
N THR A 218 -4.97 2.90 4.79
CA THR A 218 -4.35 2.20 5.93
C THR A 218 -4.24 3.13 7.13
N ALA A 219 -3.74 4.34 6.94
CA ALA A 219 -3.65 5.35 8.00
C ALA A 219 -5.01 5.73 8.57
N GLN A 220 -6.00 5.97 7.71
CA GLN A 220 -7.35 6.30 8.16
C GLN A 220 -7.97 5.17 8.99
N ILE A 221 -7.86 3.91 8.54
CA ILE A 221 -8.37 2.75 9.29
C ILE A 221 -7.64 2.61 10.63
N GLU A 222 -6.31 2.73 10.65
CA GLU A 222 -5.50 2.62 11.87
C GLU A 222 -5.89 3.71 12.89
N THR A 223 -6.02 4.97 12.46
CA THR A 223 -6.50 6.06 13.32
C THR A 223 -7.89 5.79 13.86
N LEU A 224 -8.83 5.35 13.02
CA LEU A 224 -10.20 5.03 13.44
C LEU A 224 -10.25 3.88 14.46
N ILE A 225 -9.41 2.85 14.30
CA ILE A 225 -9.31 1.75 15.27
C ILE A 225 -8.86 2.29 16.63
N CYS A 226 -7.77 3.06 16.66
CA CYS A 226 -7.24 3.65 17.89
C CYS A 226 -8.27 4.57 18.56
N GLU A 227 -8.92 5.44 17.79
CA GLU A 227 -9.93 6.37 18.30
C GLU A 227 -11.13 5.62 18.91
N LEU A 228 -11.69 4.65 18.18
CA LEU A 228 -12.89 3.91 18.62
C LEU A 228 -12.63 2.99 19.82
N GLU A 229 -11.39 2.54 20.01
CA GLU A 229 -10.98 1.77 21.19
C GLU A 229 -10.49 2.67 22.35
N GLY A 230 -10.40 3.99 22.16
CA GLY A 230 -9.89 4.93 23.16
C GLY A 230 -8.40 4.72 23.47
N ARG A 231 -7.61 4.32 22.47
CA ARG A 231 -6.18 3.98 22.61
C ARG A 231 -5.30 4.96 21.88
N HIS A 232 -4.08 5.11 22.39
CA HIS A 232 -3.01 5.81 21.68
C HIS A 232 -1.87 4.82 21.39
N GLU A 233 -1.77 4.40 20.14
CA GLU A 233 -0.71 3.52 19.65
C GLU A 233 0.06 4.22 18.52
N PRO A 234 1.37 3.96 18.36
CA PRO A 234 2.14 4.48 17.23
C PRO A 234 1.61 3.91 15.90
N PRO A 235 1.71 4.64 14.78
CA PRO A 235 1.10 4.30 13.49
C PRO A 235 1.86 3.20 12.73
N ARG A 236 1.92 2.00 13.31
CA ARG A 236 2.69 0.85 12.82
C ARG A 236 2.23 0.37 11.45
N ALA A 237 0.92 0.29 11.22
CA ALA A 237 0.40 -0.18 9.94
C ALA A 237 0.67 0.82 8.82
N THR A 238 0.50 2.11 9.10
CA THR A 238 0.83 3.19 8.18
C THR A 238 2.32 3.18 7.82
N GLU A 239 3.19 3.05 8.83
CA GLU A 239 4.64 2.95 8.62
C GLU A 239 4.97 1.72 7.77
N ALA A 240 4.46 0.55 8.14
CA ALA A 240 4.70 -0.69 7.40
C ALA A 240 4.24 -0.61 5.94
N ALA A 241 3.05 -0.04 5.67
CA ALA A 241 2.54 0.17 4.32
C ALA A 241 3.41 1.17 3.53
N THR A 242 3.86 2.24 4.17
CA THR A 242 4.74 3.25 3.58
C THR A 242 6.08 2.64 3.21
N VAL A 243 6.72 1.93 4.13
CA VAL A 243 8.00 1.24 3.92
C VAL A 243 7.86 0.17 2.85
N ALA A 244 6.78 -0.62 2.84
CA ALA A 244 6.54 -1.63 1.81
C ALA A 244 6.41 -1.03 0.41
N LYS A 245 5.75 0.15 0.29
CA LYS A 245 5.69 0.90 -0.97
C LYS A 245 7.07 1.41 -1.37
N LEU A 246 7.80 2.06 -0.45
CA LEU A 246 9.12 2.62 -0.71
C LEU A 246 10.15 1.54 -1.08
N ARG A 247 10.13 0.36 -0.44
CA ARG A 247 11.02 -0.76 -0.79
C ARG A 247 10.91 -1.20 -2.24
N LYS A 248 9.75 -0.98 -2.89
CA LYS A 248 9.55 -1.31 -4.31
C LYS A 248 10.04 -0.22 -5.25
N THR A 249 10.12 1.03 -4.80
CA THR A 249 10.36 2.20 -5.67
C THR A 249 11.67 2.92 -5.38
N LEU A 250 12.26 2.75 -4.20
CA LEU A 250 13.50 3.40 -3.80
C LEU A 250 14.68 2.79 -4.55
N LYS A 251 15.31 3.59 -5.42
CA LYS A 251 16.44 3.15 -6.25
C LYS A 251 17.80 3.68 -5.78
N GLN A 252 17.79 4.77 -5.03
CA GLN A 252 19.00 5.46 -4.59
C GLN A 252 19.08 5.47 -3.06
N ARG A 253 20.32 5.52 -2.55
CA ARG A 253 20.58 5.64 -1.12
C ARG A 253 20.06 7.00 -0.63
N PRO A 254 19.17 7.03 0.38
CA PRO A 254 18.71 8.29 0.93
C PRO A 254 19.83 8.96 1.72
N ALA A 255 19.92 10.29 1.66
CA ALA A 255 20.86 11.06 2.47
C ALA A 255 20.55 10.96 3.98
N GLY A 256 19.28 10.72 4.34
CA GLY A 256 18.80 10.70 5.73
C GLY A 256 18.77 12.09 6.35
N SER A 257 18.58 12.15 7.67
CA SER A 257 18.68 13.39 8.45
C SER A 257 19.82 13.27 9.46
N LYS A 258 20.74 14.25 9.45
CA LYS A 258 21.81 14.37 10.46
C LYS A 258 21.25 14.80 11.82
N THR A 259 20.12 15.51 11.82
CA THR A 259 19.43 16.02 13.01
C THR A 259 17.97 15.57 12.94
N PRO A 260 17.67 14.31 13.29
CA PRO A 260 16.31 13.79 13.21
C PRO A 260 15.37 14.58 14.13
N GLN A 261 14.17 14.88 13.63
CA GLN A 261 13.14 15.56 14.41
C GLN A 261 12.72 14.69 15.59
N LYS A 262 12.73 15.29 16.80
CA LYS A 262 12.20 14.65 18.00
C LYS A 262 10.70 14.89 18.09
N THR A 263 9.97 13.87 18.47
CA THR A 263 8.52 13.95 18.74
C THR A 263 8.24 13.29 20.08
N THR A 264 7.25 13.84 20.81
CA THR A 264 6.78 13.28 22.07
C THR A 264 5.41 12.67 21.82
N SER A 265 5.19 11.46 22.36
CA SER A 265 3.89 10.78 22.29
C SER A 265 3.53 10.24 23.68
N THR A 266 2.24 10.25 23.99
CA THR A 266 1.71 9.69 25.24
C THR A 266 1.30 8.25 24.95
N THR A 267 1.90 7.27 25.62
CA THR A 267 1.55 5.86 25.41
C THR A 267 0.93 5.27 26.67
N THR A 268 -0.11 4.47 26.50
CA THR A 268 -0.68 3.68 27.60
C THR A 268 0.14 2.41 27.75
N SER A 269 0.71 2.20 28.94
CA SER A 269 1.38 0.96 29.31
C SER A 269 0.54 0.18 30.30
N ILE A 270 0.56 -1.15 30.20
CA ILE A 270 -0.06 -2.05 31.16
C ILE A 270 1.04 -2.50 32.10
N VAL A 271 0.85 -2.29 33.41
CA VAL A 271 1.74 -2.80 34.45
C VAL A 271 1.62 -4.31 34.46
N ARG A 272 2.76 -5.00 34.35
CA ARG A 272 2.84 -6.46 34.34
C ARG A 272 3.31 -6.97 35.68
N ASP A 273 2.80 -8.11 36.11
CA ASP A 273 3.25 -8.81 37.30
C ASP A 273 4.64 -9.43 37.04
N PRO A 274 5.70 -8.98 37.74
CA PRO A 274 7.04 -9.53 37.55
C PRO A 274 7.13 -11.01 37.94
N GLN A 275 6.26 -11.52 38.82
CA GLN A 275 6.24 -12.93 39.20
C GLN A 275 5.78 -13.82 38.06
N VAL A 276 4.78 -13.39 37.28
CA VAL A 276 4.34 -14.11 36.08
C VAL A 276 5.48 -14.20 35.07
N LYS A 277 6.21 -13.09 34.87
CA LYS A 277 7.37 -13.07 33.97
C LYS A 277 8.46 -14.02 34.44
N ALA A 278 8.83 -13.98 35.72
CA ALA A 278 9.85 -14.85 36.29
C ALA A 278 9.46 -16.33 36.18
N TRP A 279 8.21 -16.67 36.53
CA TRP A 279 7.68 -18.03 36.43
C TRP A 279 7.76 -18.59 35.02
N VAL A 280 7.31 -17.84 34.02
CA VAL A 280 7.30 -18.28 32.61
C VAL A 280 8.73 -18.45 32.07
N LEU A 281 9.67 -17.59 32.46
CA LEU A 281 11.07 -17.72 32.06
C LEU A 281 11.75 -18.93 32.71
N GLU A 282 11.48 -19.19 33.99
CA GLU A 282 12.02 -20.34 34.72
C GLU A 282 11.46 -21.65 34.14
N ARG A 283 10.14 -21.72 33.90
CA ARG A 283 9.48 -22.86 33.24
C ARG A 283 10.14 -23.23 31.91
N ALA A 284 10.53 -22.22 31.14
CA ALA A 284 11.14 -22.41 29.84
C ALA A 284 12.61 -22.89 29.91
N ASN A 285 13.27 -22.73 31.06
CA ASN A 285 14.64 -23.17 31.32
C ASN A 285 15.63 -22.81 30.19
N GLY A 286 15.56 -21.55 29.73
CA GLY A 286 16.41 -21.03 28.67
C GLY A 286 16.16 -21.61 27.26
N ILE A 287 15.10 -22.39 27.05
CA ILE A 287 14.67 -22.89 25.75
C ILE A 287 13.41 -22.15 25.29
N CYS A 288 13.38 -21.69 24.04
CA CYS A 288 12.21 -21.04 23.49
C CYS A 288 11.05 -22.03 23.34
N GLU A 289 9.91 -21.75 23.98
CA GLU A 289 8.72 -22.62 23.99
C GLU A 289 7.99 -22.72 22.63
N ALA A 290 8.42 -21.95 21.64
CA ALA A 290 7.83 -21.96 20.30
C ALA A 290 8.67 -22.76 19.28
N CYS A 291 9.98 -22.54 19.26
CA CYS A 291 10.88 -23.15 18.27
C CYS A 291 11.86 -24.17 18.84
N ASP A 292 11.77 -24.45 20.14
CA ASP A 292 12.56 -25.47 20.85
C ASP A 292 14.08 -25.25 20.76
N ARG A 293 14.51 -24.04 20.41
CA ARG A 293 15.92 -23.62 20.36
C ARG A 293 16.32 -22.93 21.65
N PRO A 294 17.60 -23.06 22.08
CA PRO A 294 18.11 -22.32 23.22
C PRO A 294 18.00 -20.80 23.01
N ALA A 295 18.00 -20.07 24.11
CA ALA A 295 18.08 -18.62 24.11
C ALA A 295 19.29 -18.16 23.26
N PRO A 296 19.15 -17.08 22.49
CA PRO A 296 20.17 -16.63 21.55
C PRO A 296 21.46 -16.14 22.23
N PHE A 297 21.38 -15.70 23.49
CA PHE A 297 22.52 -15.22 24.28
C PHE A 297 22.17 -15.19 25.78
N ILE A 298 23.18 -14.96 26.62
CA ILE A 298 23.02 -14.67 28.05
C ILE A 298 22.90 -13.17 28.25
N GLY A 299 21.89 -12.73 29.00
CA GLY A 299 21.63 -11.35 29.35
C GLY A 299 22.67 -10.77 30.31
N ALA A 300 22.68 -9.44 30.46
CA ALA A 300 23.56 -8.75 31.40
C ALA A 300 23.25 -9.08 32.87
N ASP A 301 22.08 -9.63 33.14
CA ASP A 301 21.64 -10.18 34.42
C ASP A 301 22.15 -11.61 34.67
N GLY A 302 22.85 -12.22 33.71
CA GLY A 302 23.40 -13.58 33.80
C GLY A 302 22.43 -14.69 33.38
N PHE A 303 21.21 -14.37 32.96
CA PHE A 303 20.19 -15.36 32.59
C PHE A 303 20.05 -15.54 31.06
N PRO A 304 19.59 -16.70 30.57
CA PRO A 304 19.26 -16.90 29.15
C PRO A 304 18.20 -15.89 28.66
N PHE A 305 18.49 -15.17 27.57
CA PHE A 305 17.62 -14.10 27.08
C PHE A 305 16.41 -14.63 26.30
N LEU A 306 15.24 -14.68 26.93
CA LEU A 306 13.94 -14.89 26.30
C LEU A 306 12.98 -13.74 26.63
N GLU A 307 11.98 -13.53 25.78
CA GLU A 307 10.93 -12.53 25.97
C GLU A 307 9.62 -13.24 26.34
N VAL A 308 8.92 -12.73 27.36
CA VAL A 308 7.58 -13.23 27.70
C VAL A 308 6.53 -12.56 26.82
N HIS A 309 5.72 -13.37 26.16
CA HIS A 309 4.65 -12.96 25.26
C HIS A 309 3.31 -13.53 25.71
N HIS A 310 2.30 -12.67 25.84
CA HIS A 310 0.92 -13.10 26.11
C HIS A 310 0.21 -13.48 24.81
N LEU A 311 -0.31 -14.71 24.72
CA LEU A 311 -0.95 -15.25 23.51
C LEU A 311 -2.22 -14.49 23.15
N ARG A 312 -3.09 -14.25 24.13
CA ARG A 312 -4.06 -13.18 24.11
C ARG A 312 -3.39 -11.95 24.70
N ARG A 313 -3.10 -10.96 23.86
CA ARG A 313 -2.31 -9.79 24.27
C ARG A 313 -3.06 -9.03 25.38
N LEU A 314 -2.31 -8.46 26.32
CA LEU A 314 -2.90 -7.61 27.39
C LEU A 314 -3.68 -6.43 26.80
N ALA A 315 -3.19 -5.84 25.70
CA ALA A 315 -3.90 -4.82 24.96
C ALA A 315 -5.25 -5.34 24.40
N ASP A 316 -5.43 -6.63 24.17
CA ASP A 316 -6.71 -7.21 23.72
C ASP A 316 -7.49 -7.86 24.90
N ASN A 317 -7.28 -7.33 26.11
CA ASN A 317 -7.87 -7.80 27.37
C ASN A 317 -7.55 -9.27 27.69
N GLY A 318 -6.36 -9.75 27.30
CA GLY A 318 -5.85 -11.01 27.82
C GLY A 318 -5.38 -10.87 29.27
N SER A 319 -5.41 -11.97 30.01
CA SER A 319 -4.97 -11.98 31.40
C SER A 319 -3.45 -11.93 31.50
N ASP A 320 -2.93 -11.30 32.56
CA ASP A 320 -1.52 -11.39 32.92
C ASP A 320 -1.30 -12.59 33.83
N ARG A 321 -1.38 -13.79 33.24
CA ARG A 321 -1.23 -15.06 33.95
C ARG A 321 -0.34 -16.04 33.18
N PRO A 322 0.29 -17.02 33.87
CA PRO A 322 1.11 -18.04 33.23
C PRO A 322 0.38 -18.83 32.13
N GLU A 323 -0.93 -19.07 32.29
CA GLU A 323 -1.76 -19.80 31.33
C GLU A 323 -1.97 -19.06 30.01
N ASN A 324 -1.67 -17.77 29.97
CA ASN A 324 -1.75 -16.95 28.77
C ASN A 324 -0.35 -16.51 28.28
N ALA A 325 0.73 -16.91 28.94
CA ALA A 325 2.07 -16.37 28.69
C ALA A 325 3.09 -17.47 28.29
N VAL A 326 3.95 -17.14 27.33
CA VAL A 326 5.03 -18.01 26.84
C VAL A 326 6.36 -17.28 26.81
N ALA A 327 7.45 -18.00 27.09
CA ALA A 327 8.82 -17.53 26.89
C ALA A 327 9.29 -17.88 25.47
N VAL A 328 9.63 -16.85 24.70
CA VAL A 328 10.01 -16.99 23.30
C VAL A 328 11.27 -16.22 22.96
N CYS A 329 12.06 -16.72 22.02
CA CYS A 329 13.19 -15.95 21.51
C CYS A 329 12.69 -14.74 20.71
N PRO A 330 13.53 -13.69 20.52
CA PRO A 330 13.12 -12.47 19.82
C PRO A 330 12.51 -12.71 18.43
N ASN A 331 13.04 -13.70 17.69
CA ASN A 331 12.53 -14.07 16.37
C ASN A 331 11.11 -14.67 16.45
N CYS A 332 10.87 -15.57 17.41
CA CYS A 332 9.55 -16.18 17.60
C CYS A 332 8.54 -15.19 18.12
N HIS A 333 8.96 -14.27 19.00
CA HIS A 333 8.10 -13.19 19.48
C HIS A 333 7.61 -12.31 18.34
N ARG A 334 8.52 -11.86 17.46
CA ARG A 334 8.15 -11.06 16.27
C ARG A 334 7.30 -11.85 15.27
N ARG A 335 7.56 -13.15 15.11
CA ARG A 335 6.73 -14.04 14.28
C ARG A 335 5.28 -14.13 14.79
N LEU A 336 5.08 -14.24 16.10
CA LEU A 336 3.75 -14.28 16.73
C LEU A 336 2.95 -12.99 16.56
N HIS A 337 3.62 -11.86 16.32
CA HIS A 337 2.98 -10.60 16.00
C HIS A 337 2.75 -10.38 14.50
N PHE A 338 3.77 -10.54 13.67
CA PHE A 338 3.80 -9.92 12.34
C PHE A 338 3.88 -10.91 11.16
N SER A 339 4.01 -12.21 11.43
CA SER A 339 4.07 -13.18 10.32
C SER A 339 2.69 -13.40 9.70
N GLU A 340 2.66 -13.72 8.40
CA GLU A 340 1.41 -14.09 7.70
C GLU A 340 0.73 -15.30 8.34
N ASN A 341 1.52 -16.19 8.95
CA ASN A 341 1.03 -17.37 9.65
C ASN A 341 0.98 -17.20 11.18
N ALA A 342 0.99 -15.97 11.71
CA ALA A 342 1.06 -15.69 13.15
C ALA A 342 -0.03 -16.40 13.95
N ARG A 343 -1.28 -16.36 13.46
CA ARG A 343 -2.42 -17.07 14.06
C ARG A 343 -2.19 -18.58 14.12
N ALA A 344 -1.85 -19.19 12.98
CA ALA A 344 -1.59 -20.63 12.92
C ALA A 344 -0.39 -21.03 13.81
N TYR A 345 0.65 -20.18 13.85
CA TYR A 345 1.81 -20.39 14.69
C TYR A 345 1.46 -20.33 16.18
N ARG A 346 0.64 -19.35 16.60
CA ARG A 346 0.10 -19.27 17.97
C ARG A 346 -0.67 -20.53 18.35
N GLU A 347 -1.53 -21.03 17.46
CA GLU A 347 -2.33 -22.23 17.75
C GLU A 347 -1.46 -23.46 18.06
N THR A 348 -0.26 -23.57 17.48
CA THR A 348 0.66 -24.68 17.81
C THR A 348 1.13 -24.66 19.25
N LEU A 349 1.17 -23.48 19.90
CA LEU A 349 1.67 -23.34 21.26
C LEU A 349 0.75 -23.99 22.29
N TYR A 350 -0.57 -23.93 22.08
CA TYR A 350 -1.54 -24.60 22.97
C TYR A 350 -1.39 -26.14 22.99
N GLY A 351 -0.75 -26.72 21.98
CA GLY A 351 -0.40 -28.15 21.98
C GLY A 351 1.01 -28.45 22.51
N LYS A 352 1.88 -27.44 22.56
CA LYS A 352 3.28 -27.58 23.01
C LYS A 352 3.46 -27.31 24.49
N VAL A 353 2.78 -26.29 25.02
CA VAL A 353 2.92 -25.85 26.41
C VAL A 353 1.63 -26.19 27.14
N SER A 354 1.69 -27.19 28.01
CA SER A 354 0.51 -27.77 28.67
C SER A 354 -0.24 -26.83 29.61
N GLU A 355 0.45 -25.82 30.15
CA GLU A 355 -0.14 -24.82 31.06
C GLU A 355 -1.03 -23.80 30.31
N LEU A 356 -0.91 -23.71 28.97
CA LEU A 356 -1.63 -22.69 28.22
C LEU A 356 -3.12 -22.99 28.08
N VAL A 357 -3.95 -21.99 28.36
CA VAL A 357 -5.41 -22.04 28.23
C VAL A 357 -5.88 -20.99 27.22
N ARG A 358 -6.83 -21.36 26.36
CA ARG A 358 -7.43 -20.41 25.40
C ARG A 358 -8.35 -19.45 26.14
N GLU A 359 -8.08 -18.16 25.98
CA GLU A 359 -8.87 -17.04 26.52
C GLU A 359 -9.73 -16.33 25.47
#